data_AF-A0A4Q5QCL6-F1
#
_entry.id   AF-A0A4Q5QCL6-F1
#
_cell.length_a   1.000
_cell.length_b   1.000
_cell.length_c   1.000
_cell.angle_alpha   90.00
_cell.angle_beta   90.00
_cell.angle_gamma   90.00
#
_symmetry.space_group_name_H-M   'P 1'
#
loop_
_entity.id
_entity.type
_entity.pdbx_description
1 polymer ?
#
loop_
_entity_poly.entity_id
_entity_poly.type
_entity_poly.pdbx_seq_one_letter_code
_entity_poly.pdbx_strand_id
1 'polypeptide(L)' 'MSGATAARRLRTAPNFRDFGGHVTQDGRRVRMGVLFRSSQLSALDEEELIVVDGLGLRTVIDLRALDERTAQPARWTQA' A
#
# COMPACT_ATOMS: atom_id res chain seq x y z
N MET A 1 -1.02 -17.69 10.26
CA MET A 1 -2.49 -17.60 10.16
C MET A 1 -2.83 -16.89 8.86
N SER A 2 -3.49 -17.60 7.94
CA SER A 2 -3.90 -17.10 6.63
C SER A 2 -5.13 -16.20 6.79
N GLY A 3 -4.92 -14.93 7.12
CA GLY A 3 -5.96 -13.92 7.01
C GLY A 3 -6.10 -13.54 5.54
N ALA A 4 -7.25 -13.86 4.94
CA ALA A 4 -7.56 -13.43 3.57
C ALA A 4 -7.31 -11.91 3.46
N THR A 5 -6.49 -11.52 2.49
CA THR A 5 -6.27 -10.12 2.08
C THR A 5 -7.52 -9.63 1.37
N ALA A 6 -8.65 -9.61 2.08
CA ALA A 6 -9.86 -8.97 1.63
C ALA A 6 -9.50 -7.52 1.27
N ALA A 7 -9.97 -7.06 0.11
CA ALA A 7 -9.67 -5.75 -0.44
C ALA A 7 -9.93 -4.64 0.58
N ARG A 8 -8.88 -4.28 1.34
CA ARG A 8 -8.95 -3.24 2.34
C ARG A 8 -8.87 -1.93 1.57
N ARG A 9 -9.99 -1.22 1.48
CA ARG A 9 -9.99 0.14 0.95
C ARG A 9 -9.57 1.09 2.05
N LEU A 10 -8.68 2.01 1.72
CA LEU A 10 -8.39 3.19 2.53
C LEU A 10 -9.18 4.35 1.91
N ARG A 11 -9.96 5.03 2.73
CA ARG A 11 -10.75 6.23 2.39
C ARG A 11 -9.84 7.36 1.90
N THR A 12 -8.70 7.56 2.54
CA THR A 12 -7.82 8.72 2.27
C THR A 12 -6.62 8.41 1.38
N ALA A 13 -6.37 7.13 1.08
CA ALA A 13 -5.35 6.69 0.14
C ALA A 13 -6.03 6.03 -1.08
N PRO A 14 -6.44 6.83 -2.08
CA PRO A 14 -7.06 6.32 -3.30
C PRO A 14 -6.22 5.22 -3.96
N ASN A 15 -6.92 4.31 -4.64
CA ASN A 15 -6.29 3.19 -5.33
C ASN A 15 -5.48 2.23 -4.45
N PHE A 16 -5.57 2.32 -3.11
CA PHE A 16 -4.97 1.36 -2.20
C PHE A 16 -5.53 -0.06 -2.43
N ARG A 17 -4.66 -0.99 -2.80
CA ARG A 17 -5.00 -2.40 -3.03
C ARG A 17 -3.77 -3.31 -3.01
N ASP A 18 -4.02 -4.57 -2.71
CA ASP A 18 -3.09 -5.66 -2.97
C ASP A 18 -2.90 -5.85 -4.49
N PHE A 19 -1.66 -6.09 -4.91
CA PHE A 19 -1.28 -6.42 -6.29
C PHE A 19 -1.25 -7.93 -6.56
N GLY A 20 -1.48 -8.76 -5.54
CA GLY A 20 -1.58 -10.19 -5.69
C GLY A 20 -2.72 -10.65 -6.60
N GLY A 21 -2.71 -11.94 -6.95
CA GLY A 21 -3.79 -12.59 -7.67
C GLY A 21 -3.70 -12.50 -9.20
N HIS A 22 -2.89 -11.57 -9.73
CA HIS A 22 -2.59 -11.50 -11.15
C HIS A 22 -1.89 -12.78 -11.65
N VAL A 23 -2.32 -13.27 -12.82
CA VAL A 23 -1.73 -14.43 -13.49
C VAL A 23 -0.58 -13.95 -14.38
N THR A 24 0.58 -14.58 -14.24
CA THR A 24 1.77 -14.30 -15.05
C THR A 24 1.72 -15.05 -16.38
N GLN A 25 2.60 -14.69 -17.33
CA GLN A 25 2.63 -15.30 -18.66
C GLN A 25 2.87 -16.82 -18.64
N ASP A 26 3.54 -17.32 -17.61
CA ASP A 26 3.80 -18.74 -17.37
C ASP A 26 2.70 -19.43 -16.51
N GLY A 27 1.57 -18.78 -16.29
CA GLY A 27 0.41 -19.33 -15.60
C GLY A 27 0.49 -19.34 -14.06
N ARG A 28 1.59 -18.86 -13.48
CA ARG A 28 1.70 -18.68 -12.01
C ARG A 28 0.87 -17.49 -11.54
N ARG A 29 0.69 -17.37 -10.22
CA ARG A 29 -0.05 -16.26 -9.59
C ARG A 29 0.86 -15.43 -8.71
N VAL A 30 0.75 -14.11 -8.81
CA VAL A 30 1.39 -13.19 -7.87
C VAL A 30 0.83 -13.45 -6.47
N ARG A 31 1.72 -13.64 -5.50
CA ARG A 31 1.36 -13.91 -4.11
C ARG A 31 0.64 -12.70 -3.50
N MET A 32 -0.50 -12.93 -2.86
CA MET A 32 -1.27 -11.93 -2.11
C MET A 32 -0.51 -11.49 -0.84
N GLY A 33 -0.71 -10.25 -0.43
CA GLY A 33 -0.20 -9.67 0.82
C GLY A 33 1.28 -9.32 0.80
N VAL A 34 1.91 -9.25 -0.38
CA VAL A 34 3.35 -8.98 -0.53
C VAL A 34 3.64 -7.62 -1.17
N LEU A 35 2.80 -7.18 -2.09
CA LEU A 35 2.95 -5.92 -2.81
C LEU A 35 1.61 -5.19 -2.82
N PHE A 36 1.62 -3.96 -2.33
CA PHE A 36 0.47 -3.07 -2.36
C PHE A 36 0.79 -1.86 -3.20
N ARG A 37 -0.23 -1.23 -3.75
CA ARG A 37 -0.12 0.05 -4.46
C ARG A 37 -1.21 1.00 -4.03
N SER A 38 -0.94 2.29 -4.09
CA SER A 38 -1.85 3.40 -3.82
C SER A 38 -1.46 4.60 -4.67
N SER A 39 -2.20 5.71 -4.57
CA SER A 39 -1.76 7.00 -5.11
C SER A 39 -0.77 7.68 -4.15
N GLN A 40 -1.26 8.50 -3.23
CA GLN A 40 -0.46 9.16 -2.19
C GLN A 40 -0.90 8.72 -0.80
N LEU A 41 -0.01 8.85 0.18
CA LEU A 41 -0.22 8.45 1.58
C LEU A 41 -0.12 9.63 2.57
N SER A 42 -0.15 10.87 2.08
CA SER A 42 -0.09 12.09 2.89
C SER A 42 -1.37 12.38 3.67
N ALA A 43 -2.50 11.77 3.27
CA ALA A 43 -3.81 12.01 3.87
C ALA A 43 -4.31 10.90 4.80
N LEU A 44 -3.52 9.83 5.02
CA LEU A 44 -3.88 8.73 5.92
C LEU A 44 -4.33 9.27 7.28
N ASP A 45 -5.49 8.84 7.76
CA ASP A 45 -5.91 9.14 9.13
C ASP A 45 -5.35 8.11 10.13
N GLU A 46 -5.58 8.32 11.43
CA GLU A 46 -5.02 7.46 12.49
C GLU A 46 -5.50 6.01 12.40
N GLU A 47 -6.76 5.81 12.00
CA GLU A 47 -7.34 4.47 11.86
C GLU A 47 -6.68 3.74 10.68
N GLU A 48 -6.44 4.46 9.59
CA GLU A 48 -5.80 3.91 8.40
C GLU A 48 -4.29 3.69 8.57
N LEU A 49 -3.62 4.50 9.41
CA LEU A 49 -2.23 4.25 9.82
C LEU A 49 -2.09 2.90 10.53
N ILE A 50 -2.99 2.60 11.49
CA ILE A 50 -3.03 1.28 12.16
C ILE A 50 -3.24 0.16 11.14
N VAL A 51 -4.09 0.39 10.14
CA VAL A 51 -4.35 -0.59 9.09
C VAL A 51 -3.09 -0.88 8.27
N VAL A 52 -2.36 0.14 7.81
CA VAL A 52 -1.15 -0.07 7.00
C VAL A 52 0.02 -0.63 7.81
N ASP A 53 0.15 -0.27 9.08
CA ASP A 53 1.15 -0.86 9.99
C ASP A 53 0.88 -2.36 10.23
N GLY A 54 -0.40 -2.74 10.36
CA GLY A 54 -0.81 -4.13 10.49
C GLY A 54 -0.51 -5.03 9.29
N LEU A 55 -0.13 -4.46 8.13
CA LEU A 55 0.24 -5.23 6.94
C LEU A 55 1.65 -5.82 7.03
N GLY A 56 2.50 -5.32 7.92
CA GLY A 56 3.89 -5.79 8.06
C GLY A 56 4.77 -5.51 6.83
N LEU A 57 4.46 -4.43 6.11
CA LEU A 57 5.23 -3.99 4.94
C LEU A 57 6.52 -3.30 5.39
N ARG A 58 7.67 -3.76 4.89
CA ARG A 58 8.98 -3.24 5.32
C ARG A 58 9.54 -2.14 4.44
N THR A 59 8.89 -1.80 3.34
CA THR A 59 9.46 -0.86 2.37
C THR A 59 8.36 -0.06 1.72
N VAL A 60 8.55 1.26 1.68
CA VAL A 60 7.70 2.20 0.97
C VAL A 60 8.51 2.81 -0.16
N ILE A 61 8.01 2.68 -1.39
CA ILE A 61 8.64 3.29 -2.57
C ILE A 61 7.78 4.48 -2.99
N ASP A 62 8.21 5.70 -2.64
CA ASP A 62 7.54 6.94 -3.03
C ASP A 62 8.11 7.42 -4.38
N LEU A 63 7.34 7.20 -5.45
CA LEU A 63 7.71 7.53 -6.83
C LEU A 63 7.38 8.97 -7.23
N ARG A 64 6.83 9.79 -6.33
CA ARG A 64 6.47 11.18 -6.61
C ARG A 64 7.72 12.05 -6.82
N ALA A 65 7.58 13.17 -7.51
CA ALA A 65 8.65 14.15 -7.62
C ALA A 65 8.98 14.77 -6.25
N LEU A 66 10.14 15.42 -6.14
CA LEU A 66 10.63 15.97 -4.86
C LEU A 66 9.72 17.08 -4.32
N ASP A 67 9.22 17.94 -5.21
CA ASP A 67 8.27 19.01 -4.91
C ASP A 67 6.95 18.47 -4.38
N GLU A 68 6.39 17.44 -5.02
CA GLU A 68 5.19 16.74 -4.54
C GLU A 68 5.38 16.15 -3.13
N ARG A 69 6.53 15.52 -2.88
CA ARG A 69 6.88 14.95 -1.57
C ARG A 69 7.04 16.01 -0.49
N THR A 70 7.62 17.15 -0.85
CA THR A 70 7.84 18.26 0.09
C THR A 70 6.52 18.96 0.42
N ALA A 71 5.67 19.19 -0.58
CA ALA A 71 4.36 19.82 -0.40
C ALA A 71 3.36 18.91 0.33
N GLN A 72 3.45 17.60 0.12
CA GLN A 72 2.54 16.59 0.67
C GLN A 72 3.36 15.41 1.24
N PRO A 73 4.02 15.58 2.39
CA PRO A 73 4.83 14.53 2.99
C PRO A 73 3.95 13.32 3.32
N ALA A 74 4.44 12.12 3.04
CA ALA A 74 3.75 10.89 3.40
C ALA A 74 3.68 10.79 4.93
N ARG A 75 2.49 10.48 5.47
CA ARG A 75 2.32 10.27 6.92
C ARG A 75 2.85 8.92 7.38
N TRP A 76 2.91 7.95 6.47
CA TRP A 76 3.43 6.63 6.73
C TRP A 76 4.80 6.48 6.09
N THR A 77 5.81 6.35 6.94
CA THR A 77 7.19 6.08 6.56
C THR A 77 7.65 4.86 7.35
N GLN A 78 7.88 3.74 6.67
CA GLN A 78 8.59 2.60 7.26
C GLN A 78 10.07 2.72 6.89
N ALA A 79 10.94 2.54 7.89
CA ALA A 79 12.40 2.55 7.72
C ALA A 79 12.90 1.32 6.97
#